data_AF-A0A9D7BAS3-F1
#
_entry.id   AF-A0A9D7BAS3-F1
#
_cell.length_a   1.000
_cell.length_b   1.000
_cell.length_c   1.000
_cell.angle_alpha   90.00
_cell.angle_beta   90.00
_cell.angle_gamma   90.00
#
_symmetry.space_group_name_H-M   'P 1'
#
loop_
_entity.id
_entity.type
_entity.pdbx_description
1 polymer ?
#
loop_
_entity_poly.entity_id
_entity_poly.type
_entity_poly.pdbx_seq_one_letter_code
_entity_poly.pdbx_strand_id
1 'polypeptide(L)'
;MHIGEPVQLRKARDFGQIFSDTFAFLRQEWRPLLRAIALVGLPAGLIGGFLSGDALAGVQQFQIRADGDPEGALALLGSSMLGLVPGMLLLLVAWSLVVAMVHEYLRAYHLGEHHLLQSGDIIKRGFAQIGPYFGASFLSGLLVLLGLLLCVLPAIYPATVLSLALAAHAIERTGGAGALGRSNSLVSGDFWPTLGLSIVMLIVKGIIDQVIVLPFTIAGLVIGVNAGLESAMEGGPLELPTWISVFNAISTAVQWCAQMLTYPLVAVAYMMKYFSRVEETEGIGLKEKIAGFDQA
;
A
#
# COMPACT_ATOMS: atom_id res chain seq x y z
N MET A 1 -7.05 10.20 24.88
CA MET A 1 -6.07 9.93 25.94
C MET A 1 -4.78 9.52 25.22
N HIS A 2 -3.88 10.47 24.96
CA HIS A 2 -2.57 10.16 24.37
C HIS A 2 -1.74 9.46 25.45
N ILE A 3 -1.34 8.22 25.17
CA ILE A 3 -0.54 7.41 26.10
C ILE A 3 0.93 7.63 25.71
N GLY A 4 1.61 8.52 26.43
CA GLY A 4 3.06 8.79 26.28
C GLY A 4 3.41 10.13 25.64
N GLU A 5 4.70 10.49 25.71
CA GLU A 5 5.25 11.66 25.00
C GLU A 5 5.09 11.49 23.48
N PRO A 6 4.83 12.58 22.73
CA PRO A 6 4.71 12.53 21.28
C PRO A 6 6.04 12.08 20.64
N VAL A 7 5.94 11.20 19.64
CA VAL A 7 7.12 10.68 18.93
C VAL A 7 7.80 11.82 18.17
N GLN A 8 9.01 12.18 18.57
CA GLN A 8 9.78 13.23 17.92
C GLN A 8 10.25 12.77 16.53
N LEU A 9 9.68 13.31 15.45
CA LEU A 9 10.01 12.86 14.10
C LEU A 9 11.46 13.21 13.69
N ARG A 10 11.94 14.41 14.00
CA ARG A 10 13.32 14.87 13.72
C ARG A 10 14.31 14.32 14.74
N LYS A 11 14.85 13.15 14.47
CA LYS A 11 15.85 12.47 15.29
C LYS A 11 16.68 11.53 14.42
N ALA A 12 18.00 11.54 14.59
CA ALA A 12 18.88 10.50 14.06
C ALA A 12 18.65 9.19 14.85
N ARG A 13 18.36 8.10 14.14
CA ARG A 13 17.91 6.83 14.71
C ARG A 13 18.76 5.68 14.22
N ASP A 14 19.12 4.81 15.14
CA ASP A 14 19.63 3.48 14.79
C ASP A 14 18.53 2.62 14.16
N PHE A 15 18.93 1.58 13.44
CA PHE A 15 18.02 0.66 12.77
C PHE A 15 16.89 0.15 13.68
N GLY A 16 17.22 -0.31 14.90
CA GLY A 16 16.22 -0.77 15.86
C GLY A 16 15.27 0.32 16.37
N GLN A 17 15.77 1.55 16.51
CA GLN A 17 14.97 2.69 16.97
C GLN A 17 13.92 3.10 15.93
N ILE A 18 14.21 2.93 14.63
CA ILE A 18 13.23 3.18 13.56
C ILE A 18 12.00 2.27 13.75
N PHE A 19 12.20 0.99 14.08
CA PHE A 19 11.09 0.07 14.32
C PHE A 19 10.32 0.43 15.59
N SER A 20 11.01 0.65 16.71
CA SER A 20 10.36 0.98 17.98
C SER A 20 9.51 2.24 17.84
N ASP A 21 10.04 3.27 17.20
CA ASP A 21 9.36 4.56 17.00
C ASP A 21 8.19 4.42 16.02
N THR A 22 8.33 3.58 14.98
CA THR A 22 7.24 3.26 14.05
C THR A 22 6.06 2.63 14.79
N PHE A 23 6.31 1.57 15.58
CA PHE A 23 5.24 0.90 16.32
C PHE A 23 4.68 1.78 17.45
N ALA A 24 5.51 2.60 18.09
CA ALA A 24 5.06 3.57 19.09
C ALA A 24 4.12 4.61 18.46
N PHE A 25 4.51 5.19 17.32
CA PHE A 25 3.70 6.15 16.59
C PHE A 25 2.36 5.54 16.17
N LEU A 26 2.39 4.34 15.57
CA LEU A 26 1.17 3.65 15.18
C LEU A 26 0.28 3.36 16.39
N ARG A 27 0.84 2.96 17.54
CA ARG A 27 0.06 2.73 18.76
C ARG A 27 -0.57 4.01 19.31
N GLN A 28 0.08 5.16 19.15
CA GLN A 28 -0.46 6.45 19.58
C GLN A 28 -1.54 6.96 18.61
N GLU A 29 -1.31 6.86 17.30
CA GLU A 29 -2.12 7.51 16.26
C GLU A 29 -2.90 6.55 15.34
N TRP A 30 -3.09 5.28 15.71
CA TRP A 30 -3.84 4.33 14.87
C TRP A 30 -5.30 4.73 14.65
N ARG A 31 -5.95 5.36 15.63
CA ARG A 31 -7.37 5.71 15.54
C ARG A 31 -7.68 6.72 14.44
N PRO A 32 -7.04 7.91 14.38
CA PRO A 32 -7.30 8.85 13.30
C PRO A 32 -6.92 8.29 11.93
N LEU A 33 -5.77 7.63 11.82
CA LEU A 33 -5.31 7.01 10.57
C LEU A 33 -6.28 5.95 10.05
N LEU A 34 -6.59 4.93 10.87
CA LEU A 34 -7.46 3.85 10.44
C LEU A 34 -8.90 4.30 10.21
N ARG A 35 -9.41 5.30 10.95
CA ARG A 35 -10.77 5.84 10.68
C ARG A 35 -10.85 6.53 9.33
N ALA A 36 -9.86 7.36 9.00
CA ALA A 36 -9.83 8.07 7.72
C ALA A 36 -9.67 7.08 6.56
N ILE A 37 -8.75 6.11 6.69
CA ILE A 37 -8.56 5.04 5.71
C ILE A 37 -9.80 4.17 5.60
N ALA A 38 -10.45 3.80 6.71
CA ALA A 38 -11.63 2.96 6.67
C ALA A 38 -12.81 3.64 5.96
N LEU A 39 -12.97 4.96 6.12
CA LEU A 39 -14.06 5.72 5.50
C LEU A 39 -13.98 5.73 3.96
N VAL A 40 -12.76 5.73 3.40
CA VAL A 40 -12.54 5.75 1.94
C VAL A 40 -12.22 4.37 1.40
N GLY A 41 -11.30 3.68 2.06
CA GLY A 41 -10.75 2.40 1.67
C GLY A 41 -11.71 1.23 1.84
N LEU A 42 -12.58 1.20 2.86
CA LEU A 42 -13.55 0.11 2.97
C LEU A 42 -14.62 0.18 1.87
N PRO A 43 -15.31 1.31 1.62
CA PRO A 43 -16.28 1.36 0.54
C PRO A 43 -15.66 1.06 -0.83
N ALA A 44 -14.50 1.65 -1.11
CA ALA A 44 -13.82 1.42 -2.39
C ALA A 44 -13.24 0.01 -2.52
N GLY A 45 -12.68 -0.54 -1.45
CA GLY A 45 -12.15 -1.90 -1.40
C GLY A 45 -13.26 -2.95 -1.53
N LEU A 46 -14.41 -2.72 -0.89
CA LEU A 46 -15.59 -3.58 -1.01
C LEU A 46 -16.17 -3.54 -2.42
N ILE A 47 -16.46 -2.37 -2.97
CA ILE A 47 -17.07 -2.24 -4.30
C ILE A 47 -16.08 -2.67 -5.38
N GLY A 48 -14.88 -2.09 -5.38
CA GLY A 48 -13.87 -2.35 -6.41
C GLY A 48 -13.33 -3.78 -6.34
N GLY A 49 -13.14 -4.30 -5.13
CA GLY A 49 -12.73 -5.68 -4.92
C GLY A 49 -13.82 -6.69 -5.25
N PHE A 50 -15.10 -6.36 -4.99
CA PHE A 50 -16.22 -7.20 -5.43
C PHE A 50 -16.28 -7.28 -6.95
N LEU A 51 -16.28 -6.12 -7.63
CA LEU A 51 -16.30 -6.04 -9.10
C LEU A 51 -15.11 -6.77 -9.74
N SER A 52 -13.92 -6.63 -9.16
CA SER A 52 -12.72 -7.29 -9.67
C SER A 52 -12.69 -8.80 -9.39
N GLY A 53 -13.20 -9.23 -8.22
CA GLY A 53 -13.21 -10.64 -7.84
C GLY A 53 -14.29 -11.44 -8.58
N ASP A 54 -15.43 -10.84 -8.86
CA ASP A 54 -16.45 -11.41 -9.75
C ASP A 54 -15.88 -11.60 -11.17
N ALA A 55 -15.22 -10.57 -11.70
CA ALA A 55 -14.55 -10.66 -12.99
C ALA A 55 -13.47 -11.75 -13.04
N LEU A 56 -12.69 -11.92 -11.97
CA LEU A 56 -11.68 -12.97 -11.87
C LEU A 56 -12.31 -14.37 -11.91
N ALA A 57 -13.45 -14.55 -11.22
CA ALA A 57 -14.18 -15.80 -11.26
C ALA A 57 -14.69 -16.12 -12.68
N GLY A 58 -15.14 -15.10 -13.41
CA GLY A 58 -15.54 -15.27 -14.80
C GLY A 58 -14.37 -15.63 -15.73
N VAL A 59 -13.18 -15.05 -15.52
CA VAL A 59 -11.96 -15.47 -16.26
C VAL A 59 -11.59 -16.92 -15.95
N GLN A 60 -11.71 -17.36 -14.70
CA GLN A 60 -11.49 -18.77 -14.31
C GLN A 60 -12.49 -19.70 -15.00
N GLN A 61 -13.78 -19.33 -15.03
CA GLN A 61 -14.81 -20.12 -15.71
C GLN A 61 -14.62 -20.14 -17.23
N PHE A 62 -14.13 -19.05 -17.84
CA PHE A 62 -13.75 -19.02 -19.25
C PHE A 62 -12.69 -20.07 -19.55
N GLN A 63 -11.63 -20.17 -18.74
CA GLN A 63 -10.56 -21.16 -18.94
C GLN A 63 -11.07 -22.60 -18.89
N ILE A 64 -12.10 -22.85 -18.09
CA ILE A 64 -12.71 -24.18 -17.92
C ILE A 64 -13.68 -24.51 -19.08
N ARG A 65 -14.49 -23.53 -19.50
CA ARG A 65 -15.56 -23.75 -20.51
C ARG A 65 -15.11 -23.58 -21.96
N ALA A 66 -13.95 -22.97 -22.21
CA ALA A 66 -13.46 -22.67 -23.55
C ALA A 66 -13.32 -23.91 -24.46
N ASP A 67 -13.16 -25.10 -23.88
CA ASP A 67 -12.99 -26.35 -24.64
C ASP A 67 -14.33 -26.93 -25.16
N GLY A 68 -15.46 -26.60 -24.52
CA GLY A 68 -16.78 -27.19 -24.82
C GLY A 68 -17.79 -26.24 -25.46
N ASP A 69 -17.70 -24.93 -25.18
CA ASP A 69 -18.60 -23.90 -25.72
C ASP A 69 -17.86 -22.56 -25.90
N PRO A 70 -17.21 -22.33 -27.06
CA PRO A 70 -16.43 -21.12 -27.31
C PRO A 70 -17.28 -19.84 -27.33
N GLU A 71 -18.53 -19.91 -27.80
CA GLU A 71 -19.42 -18.74 -27.88
C GLU A 71 -19.90 -18.32 -26.49
N GLY A 72 -20.36 -19.27 -25.67
CA GLY A 72 -20.73 -19.02 -24.28
C GLY A 72 -19.54 -18.56 -23.43
N ALA A 73 -18.36 -19.13 -23.65
CA ALA A 73 -17.12 -18.71 -22.99
C ALA A 73 -16.76 -17.25 -23.33
N LEU A 74 -16.85 -16.85 -24.61
CA LEU A 74 -16.56 -15.49 -25.04
C LEU A 74 -17.56 -14.46 -24.45
N ALA A 75 -18.85 -14.82 -24.38
CA ALA A 75 -19.87 -13.98 -23.74
C ALA A 75 -19.60 -13.81 -22.23
N LEU A 76 -19.15 -14.87 -21.56
CA LEU A 76 -18.79 -14.86 -20.14
C LEU A 76 -17.54 -14.01 -19.88
N LEU A 77 -16.55 -14.08 -20.77
CA LEU A 77 -15.38 -13.20 -20.72
C LEU A 77 -15.79 -11.73 -20.91
N GLY A 78 -16.61 -11.44 -21.93
CA GLY A 78 -17.08 -10.08 -22.22
C GLY A 78 -17.83 -9.44 -21.05
N SER A 79 -18.75 -10.18 -20.43
CA SER A 79 -19.49 -9.71 -19.24
C SER A 79 -18.59 -9.51 -18.02
N SER A 80 -17.60 -10.39 -17.82
CA SER A 80 -16.63 -10.27 -16.72
C SER A 80 -15.71 -9.04 -16.87
N MET A 81 -15.35 -8.68 -18.10
CA MET A 81 -14.52 -7.50 -18.37
C MET A 81 -15.24 -6.17 -18.06
N LEU A 82 -16.58 -6.15 -18.11
CA LEU A 82 -17.37 -4.95 -17.78
C LEU A 82 -17.22 -4.54 -16.31
N GLY A 83 -17.11 -5.49 -15.39
CA GLY A 83 -16.85 -5.24 -13.97
C GLY A 83 -15.39 -4.97 -13.66
N LEU A 84 -14.47 -5.62 -14.39
CA LEU A 84 -13.04 -5.56 -14.12
C LEU A 84 -12.46 -4.15 -14.24
N VAL A 85 -12.70 -3.48 -15.37
CA VAL A 85 -12.06 -2.18 -15.65
C VAL A 85 -12.52 -1.10 -14.65
N PRO A 86 -13.83 -0.90 -14.40
CA PRO A 86 -14.29 0.05 -13.39
C PRO A 86 -13.83 -0.32 -11.97
N GLY A 87 -13.83 -1.61 -11.64
CA GLY A 87 -13.35 -2.10 -10.34
C GLY A 87 -11.88 -1.77 -10.10
N MET A 88 -11.02 -2.06 -11.08
CA MET A 88 -9.59 -1.76 -11.03
C MET A 88 -9.30 -0.25 -10.98
N LEU A 89 -10.04 0.56 -11.75
CA LEU A 89 -9.89 2.02 -11.71
C LEU A 89 -10.29 2.60 -10.35
N LEU A 90 -11.39 2.11 -9.76
CA LEU A 90 -11.83 2.50 -8.43
C LEU A 90 -10.77 2.15 -7.38
N LEU A 91 -10.23 0.93 -7.43
CA LEU A 91 -9.17 0.48 -6.53
C LEU A 91 -7.88 1.28 -6.70
N LEU A 92 -7.50 1.62 -7.94
CA LEU A 92 -6.32 2.45 -8.23
C LEU A 92 -6.46 3.85 -7.65
N VAL A 93 -7.62 4.49 -7.83
CA VAL A 93 -7.88 5.83 -7.27
C VAL A 93 -7.91 5.77 -5.74
N ALA A 94 -8.59 4.77 -5.17
CA ALA A 94 -8.66 4.59 -3.73
C ALA A 94 -7.29 4.32 -3.10
N TRP A 95 -6.47 3.47 -3.73
CA TRP A 95 -5.09 3.22 -3.30
C TRP A 95 -4.26 4.50 -3.32
N SER A 96 -4.31 5.25 -4.42
CA SER A 96 -3.58 6.51 -4.57
C SER A 96 -4.02 7.55 -3.53
N LEU A 97 -5.31 7.59 -3.21
CA LEU A 97 -5.86 8.46 -2.18
C LEU A 97 -5.43 8.04 -0.77
N VAL A 98 -5.43 6.74 -0.45
CA VAL A 98 -4.93 6.23 0.84
C VAL A 98 -3.45 6.59 1.02
N VAL A 99 -2.64 6.40 -0.03
CA VAL A 99 -1.22 6.80 -0.05
C VAL A 99 -1.08 8.27 0.30
N ALA A 100 -1.83 9.15 -0.38
CA ALA A 100 -1.80 10.59 -0.14
C ALA A 100 -2.25 10.95 1.28
N MET A 101 -3.38 10.38 1.74
CA MET A 101 -3.95 10.66 3.06
C MET A 101 -2.99 10.34 4.20
N VAL A 102 -2.30 9.20 4.14
CA VAL A 102 -1.33 8.80 5.17
C VAL A 102 -0.14 9.77 5.21
N HIS A 103 0.38 10.16 4.06
CA HIS A 103 1.50 11.09 3.98
C HIS A 103 1.12 12.52 4.39
N GLU A 104 -0.08 12.99 4.03
CA GLU A 104 -0.60 14.27 4.49
C GLU A 104 -0.85 14.29 6.00
N TYR A 105 -1.32 13.18 6.57
CA TYR A 105 -1.45 13.05 8.01
C TYR A 105 -0.08 13.10 8.71
N LEU A 106 0.91 12.37 8.20
CA LEU A 106 2.28 12.39 8.74
C LEU A 106 2.92 13.78 8.64
N ARG A 107 2.69 14.49 7.55
CA ARG A 107 3.08 15.88 7.40
C ARG A 107 2.39 16.79 8.42
N ALA A 108 1.09 16.64 8.62
CA ALA A 108 0.36 17.42 9.62
C ALA A 108 0.81 17.10 11.05
N TYR A 109 1.20 15.87 11.32
CA TYR A 109 1.81 15.50 12.60
C TYR A 109 3.16 16.21 12.79
N HIS A 110 4.01 16.22 11.76
CA HIS A 110 5.27 16.96 11.77
C HIS A 110 5.09 18.46 12.03
N LEU A 111 4.04 19.07 11.47
CA LEU A 111 3.72 20.48 11.66
C LEU A 111 2.98 20.77 12.99
N GLY A 112 2.66 19.75 13.78
CA GLY A 112 1.87 19.90 15.01
C GLY A 112 0.38 20.15 14.78
N GLU A 113 -0.11 20.14 13.53
CA GLU A 113 -1.51 20.41 13.15
C GLU A 113 -2.43 19.18 13.26
N HIS A 114 -1.90 17.98 13.48
CA HIS A 114 -2.67 16.72 13.42
C HIS A 114 -3.90 16.67 14.34
N HIS A 115 -3.85 17.35 15.49
CA HIS A 115 -4.96 17.41 16.45
C HIS A 115 -6.17 18.21 15.94
N LEU A 116 -5.98 19.07 14.94
CA LEU A 116 -7.02 19.88 14.31
C LEU A 116 -7.71 19.12 13.17
N LEU A 117 -7.13 18.02 12.70
CA LEU A 117 -7.62 17.32 11.52
C LEU A 117 -8.76 16.36 11.87
N GLN A 118 -9.93 16.62 11.31
CA GLN A 118 -10.99 15.62 11.24
C GLN A 118 -10.78 14.70 10.03
N SER A 119 -11.45 13.54 10.01
CA SER A 119 -11.36 12.58 8.90
C SER A 119 -11.67 13.23 7.54
N GLY A 120 -12.62 14.17 7.50
CA GLY A 120 -12.96 14.89 6.28
C GLY A 120 -11.84 15.81 5.77
N ASP A 121 -11.05 16.42 6.65
CA ASP A 121 -9.95 17.30 6.28
C ASP A 121 -8.77 16.51 5.72
N ILE A 122 -8.49 15.33 6.29
CA ILE A 122 -7.48 14.40 5.79
C ILE A 122 -7.84 13.96 4.36
N ILE A 123 -9.11 13.62 4.13
CA ILE A 123 -9.61 13.23 2.79
C ILE A 123 -9.45 14.39 1.80
N LYS A 124 -9.87 15.60 2.16
CA LYS A 124 -9.73 16.80 1.31
C LYS A 124 -8.26 17.08 0.97
N ARG A 125 -7.37 17.05 1.97
CA ARG A 125 -5.91 17.22 1.76
C ARG A 125 -5.36 16.12 0.85
N GLY A 126 -5.79 14.87 1.04
CA GLY A 126 -5.43 13.74 0.20
C GLY A 126 -5.82 13.92 -1.26
N PHE A 127 -7.07 14.32 -1.53
CA PHE A 127 -7.54 14.62 -2.89
C PHE A 127 -6.77 15.77 -3.55
N ALA A 128 -6.47 16.83 -2.80
CA ALA A 128 -5.72 17.98 -3.32
C ALA A 128 -4.28 17.62 -3.74
N GLN A 129 -3.69 16.58 -3.14
CA GLN A 129 -2.31 16.16 -3.38
C GLN A 129 -2.21 14.82 -4.14
N ILE A 130 -3.32 14.26 -4.61
CA ILE A 130 -3.32 12.93 -5.26
C ILE A 130 -2.40 12.90 -6.48
N GLY A 131 -2.34 13.98 -7.26
CA GLY A 131 -1.55 14.08 -8.49
C GLY A 131 -0.05 13.87 -8.25
N PRO A 132 0.60 14.66 -7.38
CA PRO A 132 2.02 14.46 -7.05
C PRO A 132 2.36 13.08 -6.47
N TYR A 133 1.54 12.55 -5.54
CA TYR A 133 1.77 11.21 -4.97
C TYR A 133 1.59 10.11 -6.03
N PHE A 134 0.58 10.23 -6.89
CA PHE A 134 0.38 9.32 -8.01
C PHE A 134 1.55 9.39 -9.00
N GLY A 135 1.99 10.59 -9.38
CA GLY A 135 3.11 10.80 -10.28
C GLY A 135 4.42 10.22 -9.72
N ALA A 136 4.71 10.44 -8.43
CA ALA A 136 5.88 9.85 -7.77
C ALA A 136 5.81 8.31 -7.74
N SER A 137 4.64 7.76 -7.39
CA SER A 137 4.42 6.30 -7.34
C SER A 137 4.51 5.66 -8.72
N PHE A 138 3.90 6.29 -9.72
CA PHE A 138 3.89 5.84 -11.10
C PHE A 138 5.29 5.85 -11.71
N LEU A 139 6.04 6.94 -11.54
CA LEU A 139 7.41 7.04 -12.06
C LEU A 139 8.35 6.07 -11.34
N SER A 140 8.21 5.92 -10.02
CA SER A 140 8.98 4.92 -9.26
C SER A 140 8.65 3.51 -9.71
N GLY A 141 7.36 3.20 -9.91
CA GLY A 141 6.90 1.92 -10.43
C GLY A 141 7.45 1.61 -11.82
N LEU A 142 7.49 2.60 -12.72
CA LEU A 142 8.06 2.45 -14.05
C LEU A 142 9.57 2.13 -14.00
N LEU A 143 10.33 2.82 -13.14
CA LEU A 143 11.76 2.57 -12.98
C LEU A 143 12.04 1.18 -12.37
N VAL A 144 11.23 0.76 -11.40
CA VAL A 144 11.31 -0.59 -10.84
C VAL A 144 10.93 -1.65 -11.87
N LEU A 145 9.90 -1.40 -12.69
CA LEU A 145 9.48 -2.30 -13.77
C LEU A 145 10.58 -2.44 -14.84
N LEU A 146 11.20 -1.33 -15.25
CA LEU A 146 12.35 -1.37 -16.17
C LEU A 146 13.52 -2.17 -15.58
N GLY A 147 13.79 -2.00 -14.27
CA GLY A 147 14.76 -2.82 -13.57
C GLY A 147 14.39 -4.31 -13.63
N LEU A 148 13.13 -4.65 -13.37
CA LEU A 148 12.63 -6.03 -13.39
C LEU A 148 12.75 -6.68 -14.77
N LEU A 149 12.50 -5.92 -15.84
CA LEU A 149 12.68 -6.38 -17.23
C LEU A 149 14.15 -6.71 -17.53
N LEU A 150 15.09 -6.04 -16.88
CA LEU A 150 16.53 -6.32 -17.03
C LEU A 150 17.02 -7.46 -16.14
N CYS A 151 16.41 -7.68 -14.97
CA CYS A 151 16.45 -8.86 -14.09
C CYS A 151 15.90 -8.50 -12.69
N VAL A 152 15.77 -9.48 -11.78
CA VAL A 152 15.37 -9.22 -10.38
C VAL A 152 16.38 -8.33 -9.63
N LEU A 153 17.69 -8.57 -9.80
CA LEU A 153 18.74 -7.82 -9.08
C LEU A 153 18.74 -6.31 -9.44
N PRO A 154 18.68 -5.90 -10.71
CA PRO A 154 18.53 -4.49 -11.09
C PRO A 154 17.28 -3.80 -10.54
N ALA A 155 16.19 -4.52 -10.27
CA ALA A 155 14.96 -3.94 -9.73
C ALA A 155 15.08 -3.49 -8.26
N ILE A 156 15.94 -4.15 -7.48
CA ILE A 156 16.12 -3.88 -6.05
C ILE A 156 16.71 -2.48 -5.82
N TYR A 157 17.60 -2.04 -6.72
CA TYR A 157 18.24 -0.73 -6.62
C TYR A 157 17.24 0.43 -6.66
N PRO A 158 16.43 0.64 -7.73
CA PRO A 158 15.44 1.71 -7.77
C PRO A 158 14.37 1.56 -6.70
N ALA A 159 13.96 0.32 -6.35
CA ALA A 159 12.97 0.10 -5.29
C ALA A 159 13.45 0.64 -3.93
N THR A 160 14.74 0.47 -3.63
CA THR A 160 15.34 0.94 -2.36
C THR A 160 15.61 2.44 -2.41
N VAL A 161 16.25 2.91 -3.49
CA VAL A 161 16.68 4.29 -3.65
C VAL A 161 15.50 5.26 -3.70
N LEU A 162 14.35 4.81 -4.21
CA LEU A 162 13.12 5.60 -4.32
C LEU A 162 12.13 5.35 -3.17
N SER A 163 12.47 4.51 -2.19
CA SER A 163 11.59 4.15 -1.06
C SER A 163 11.13 5.36 -0.24
N LEU A 164 11.97 6.40 -0.17
CA LEU A 164 11.70 7.62 0.60
C LEU A 164 11.06 8.74 -0.23
N ALA A 165 10.75 8.51 -1.51
CA ALA A 165 10.22 9.54 -2.40
C ALA A 165 8.90 10.12 -1.89
N LEU A 166 7.98 9.28 -1.42
CA LEU A 166 6.69 9.76 -0.92
C LEU A 166 6.84 10.58 0.37
N ALA A 167 7.75 10.20 1.26
CA ALA A 167 8.09 10.97 2.46
C ALA A 167 8.74 12.31 2.09
N ALA A 168 9.67 12.32 1.14
CA ALA A 168 10.31 13.54 0.63
C ALA A 168 9.28 14.50 0.02
N HIS A 169 8.34 14.00 -0.78
CA HIS A 169 7.26 14.82 -1.32
C HIS A 169 6.37 15.41 -0.22
N ALA A 170 5.99 14.58 0.75
CA ALA A 170 5.10 14.98 1.84
C ALA A 170 5.67 16.17 2.63
N ILE A 171 6.97 16.11 2.96
CA ILE A 171 7.61 17.14 3.78
C ILE A 171 8.07 18.33 2.93
N GLU A 172 8.77 18.11 1.82
CA GLU A 172 9.45 19.16 1.06
C GLU A 172 8.64 19.69 -0.14
N ARG A 173 7.48 19.09 -0.47
CA ARG A 173 6.61 19.51 -1.59
C ARG A 173 7.32 19.57 -2.95
N THR A 174 8.29 18.70 -3.17
CA THR A 174 9.16 18.65 -4.36
C THR A 174 8.48 18.15 -5.65
N GLY A 175 7.16 17.92 -5.63
CA GLY A 175 6.43 17.29 -6.74
C GLY A 175 6.79 15.81 -6.95
N GLY A 176 6.41 15.24 -8.10
CA GLY A 176 6.69 13.83 -8.42
C GLY A 176 8.17 13.56 -8.70
N ALA A 177 8.72 14.14 -9.77
CA ALA A 177 10.11 13.90 -10.17
C ALA A 177 11.15 14.43 -9.16
N GLY A 178 10.90 15.60 -8.56
CA GLY A 178 11.80 16.15 -7.55
C GLY A 178 11.90 15.27 -6.30
N ALA A 179 10.81 14.60 -5.92
CA ALA A 179 10.79 13.66 -4.81
C ALA A 179 11.65 12.41 -5.06
N LEU A 180 11.68 11.89 -6.29
CA LEU A 180 12.57 10.78 -6.65
C LEU A 180 14.04 11.19 -6.55
N GLY A 181 14.39 12.38 -7.07
CA GLY A 181 15.75 12.92 -6.98
C GLY A 181 16.20 13.12 -5.53
N ARG A 182 15.29 13.62 -4.68
CA ARG A 182 15.53 13.80 -3.25
C ARG A 182 15.69 12.48 -2.50
N SER A 183 14.85 11.48 -2.78
CA SER A 183 15.01 10.14 -2.21
C SER A 183 16.36 9.54 -2.60
N ASN A 184 16.75 9.69 -3.87
CA ASN A 184 18.02 9.17 -4.36
C ASN A 184 19.22 9.78 -3.64
N SER A 185 19.24 11.10 -3.42
CA SER A 185 20.34 11.76 -2.72
C SER A 185 20.46 11.34 -1.25
N LEU A 186 19.33 11.08 -0.58
CA LEU A 186 19.32 10.63 0.82
C LEU A 186 19.74 9.16 0.99
N VAL A 187 19.33 8.28 0.07
CA VAL A 187 19.52 6.82 0.17
C VAL A 187 20.85 6.34 -0.44
N SER A 188 21.42 7.04 -1.43
CA SER A 188 22.65 6.59 -2.12
C SER A 188 23.83 6.31 -1.17
N GLY A 189 23.96 7.07 -0.08
CA GLY A 189 24.99 6.87 0.95
C GLY A 189 24.62 5.87 2.05
N ASP A 190 23.39 5.35 2.07
CA ASP A 190 22.86 4.47 3.12
C ASP A 190 21.95 3.37 2.54
N PHE A 191 22.41 2.79 1.42
CA PHE A 191 21.64 1.82 0.65
C PHE A 191 21.31 0.56 1.47
N TRP A 192 22.32 -0.08 2.08
CA TRP A 192 22.12 -1.38 2.77
C TRP A 192 21.18 -1.29 3.97
N PRO A 193 21.29 -0.29 4.86
CA PRO A 193 20.34 -0.16 5.97
C PRO A 193 18.93 0.20 5.48
N THR A 194 18.79 0.99 4.40
CA THR A 194 17.48 1.29 3.80
C THR A 194 16.86 0.08 3.12
N LEU A 195 17.66 -0.75 2.45
CA LEU A 195 17.23 -2.03 1.88
C LEU A 195 16.78 -2.98 2.99
N GLY A 196 17.59 -3.13 4.05
CA GLY A 196 17.25 -3.98 5.20
C GLY A 196 15.95 -3.55 5.86
N LEU A 197 15.72 -2.24 6.01
CA LEU A 197 14.48 -1.69 6.55
C LEU A 197 13.30 -2.06 5.63
N SER A 198 13.44 -1.80 4.32
CA SER A 198 12.41 -2.10 3.33
C SER A 198 12.04 -3.59 3.35
N ILE A 199 13.02 -4.49 3.36
CA ILE A 199 12.78 -5.94 3.41
C ILE A 199 12.01 -6.32 4.68
N VAL A 200 12.49 -5.89 5.86
CA VAL A 200 11.84 -6.25 7.12
C VAL A 200 10.41 -5.71 7.18
N MET A 201 10.19 -4.45 6.81
CA MET A 201 8.86 -3.84 6.83
C MET A 201 7.90 -4.48 5.83
N LEU A 202 8.39 -4.86 4.64
CA LEU A 202 7.60 -5.59 3.65
C LEU A 202 7.28 -7.02 4.11
N ILE A 203 8.21 -7.70 4.79
CA ILE A 203 7.94 -9.02 5.39
C ILE A 203 6.88 -8.89 6.49
N VAL A 204 7.01 -7.94 7.42
CA VAL A 204 6.03 -7.74 8.50
C VAL A 204 4.65 -7.42 7.93
N LYS A 205 4.56 -6.48 6.97
CA LYS A 205 3.30 -6.17 6.27
C LYS A 205 2.75 -7.41 5.55
N GLY A 206 3.60 -8.13 4.84
CA GLY A 206 3.24 -9.33 4.10
C GLY A 206 2.65 -10.41 5.01
N ILE A 207 3.26 -10.66 6.17
CA ILE A 207 2.73 -11.61 7.16
C ILE A 207 1.34 -11.17 7.64
N ILE A 208 1.15 -9.88 7.97
CA ILE A 208 -0.16 -9.37 8.42
C ILE A 208 -1.22 -9.53 7.33
N ASP A 209 -0.90 -9.14 6.09
CA ASP A 209 -1.82 -9.28 4.95
C ASP A 209 -2.17 -10.75 4.71
N GLN A 210 -1.17 -11.65 4.74
CA GLN A 210 -1.39 -13.08 4.54
C GLN A 210 -2.23 -13.70 5.66
N VAL A 211 -2.02 -13.33 6.92
CA VAL A 211 -2.85 -13.83 8.03
C VAL A 211 -4.32 -13.49 7.84
N ILE A 212 -4.64 -12.31 7.29
CA ILE A 212 -6.02 -11.88 7.02
C ILE A 212 -6.63 -12.67 5.84
N VAL A 213 -5.84 -12.92 4.79
CA VAL A 213 -6.33 -13.57 3.56
C VAL A 213 -6.28 -15.11 3.65
N LEU A 214 -5.48 -15.68 4.55
CA LEU A 214 -5.24 -17.12 4.68
C LEU A 214 -6.53 -17.95 4.78
N PRO A 215 -7.56 -17.59 5.57
CA PRO A 215 -8.80 -18.35 5.63
C PRO A 215 -9.49 -18.45 4.26
N PHE A 216 -9.45 -17.37 3.46
CA PHE A 216 -10.01 -17.35 2.12
C PHE A 216 -9.16 -18.17 1.15
N THR A 217 -7.83 -18.12 1.25
CA THR A 217 -6.96 -18.97 0.43
C THR A 217 -7.19 -20.46 0.70
N ILE A 218 -7.31 -20.86 1.98
CA ILE A 218 -7.59 -22.24 2.36
C ILE A 218 -8.97 -22.67 1.86
N ALA A 219 -10.00 -21.86 2.08
CA ALA A 219 -11.35 -22.17 1.61
C ALA A 219 -11.39 -22.30 0.07
N GLY A 220 -10.75 -21.39 -0.66
CA GLY A 220 -10.65 -21.45 -2.12
C GLY A 220 -9.93 -22.71 -2.61
N LEU A 221 -8.85 -23.10 -1.93
CA LEU A 221 -8.13 -24.35 -2.23
C LEU A 221 -9.02 -25.58 -2.00
N VAL A 222 -9.72 -25.65 -0.88
CA VAL A 222 -10.63 -26.76 -0.57
C VAL A 222 -11.74 -26.87 -1.61
N ILE A 223 -12.34 -25.74 -2.01
CA ILE A 223 -13.39 -25.72 -3.04
C ILE A 223 -12.82 -26.24 -4.38
N GLY A 224 -11.66 -25.76 -4.79
CA GLY A 224 -11.03 -26.18 -6.04
C GLY A 224 -10.62 -27.66 -6.06
N VAL A 225 -10.07 -28.16 -4.95
CA VAL A 225 -9.68 -29.59 -4.82
C VAL A 225 -10.91 -30.50 -4.85
N ASN A 226 -11.98 -30.13 -4.13
CA ASN A 226 -13.21 -30.91 -4.14
C ASN A 226 -13.85 -30.96 -5.52
N ALA A 227 -13.98 -29.81 -6.20
CA ALA A 227 -14.50 -29.74 -7.57
C ALA A 227 -13.65 -30.58 -8.55
N GLY A 228 -12.32 -30.53 -8.41
CA GLY A 228 -11.40 -31.35 -9.19
C GLY A 228 -11.59 -32.85 -8.93
N LEU A 229 -11.71 -33.25 -7.66
CA LEU A 229 -11.92 -34.65 -7.29
C LEU A 229 -13.26 -35.19 -7.79
N GLU A 230 -14.33 -34.42 -7.66
CA GLU A 230 -15.67 -34.76 -8.18
C GLU A 230 -15.60 -35.00 -9.70
N SER A 231 -14.98 -34.09 -10.45
CA SER A 231 -14.80 -34.25 -11.91
C SER A 231 -14.02 -35.52 -12.28
N ALA A 232 -12.96 -35.85 -11.53
CA ALA A 232 -12.13 -37.02 -11.78
C ALA A 232 -12.84 -38.34 -11.44
N MET A 233 -13.71 -38.35 -10.42
CA MET A 233 -14.45 -39.53 -10.00
C MET A 233 -15.68 -39.81 -10.87
N GLU A 234 -16.40 -38.76 -11.27
CA GLU A 234 -17.63 -38.87 -12.05
C GLU A 234 -17.37 -38.91 -13.57
N GLY A 235 -16.14 -38.61 -14.00
CA GLY A 235 -15.78 -38.53 -15.42
C GLY A 235 -16.45 -37.37 -16.16
N GLY A 236 -16.91 -36.37 -15.41
CA GLY A 236 -17.58 -35.18 -15.92
C GLY A 236 -16.62 -34.00 -16.14
N PRO A 237 -17.09 -32.91 -16.79
CA PRO A 237 -16.32 -31.68 -16.88
C PRO A 237 -16.05 -31.08 -15.49
N LEU A 238 -14.97 -30.33 -15.35
CA LEU A 238 -14.69 -29.59 -14.12
C LEU A 238 -15.77 -28.51 -13.93
N GLU A 239 -16.64 -28.67 -12.93
CA GLU A 239 -17.65 -27.67 -12.60
C GLU A 239 -17.35 -27.05 -11.24
N LEU A 240 -17.26 -25.71 -11.22
CA LEU A 240 -17.13 -24.95 -9.98
C LEU A 240 -18.51 -24.59 -9.43
N PRO A 241 -18.66 -24.49 -8.09
CA PRO A 241 -19.92 -24.09 -7.49
C PRO A 241 -20.40 -22.73 -8.01
N THR A 242 -21.70 -22.57 -8.23
CA THR A 242 -22.28 -21.32 -8.78
C THR A 242 -22.03 -20.08 -7.89
N TRP A 243 -21.80 -20.29 -6.60
CA TRP A 243 -21.49 -19.23 -5.63
C TRP A 243 -19.99 -18.86 -5.56
N ILE A 244 -19.12 -19.50 -6.35
CA ILE A 244 -17.67 -19.24 -6.35
C ILE A 244 -17.33 -17.79 -6.71
N SER A 245 -18.14 -17.15 -7.56
CA SER A 245 -17.96 -15.75 -7.93
C SER A 245 -18.16 -14.83 -6.73
N VAL A 246 -19.21 -15.06 -5.94
CA VAL A 246 -19.48 -14.32 -4.71
C VAL A 246 -18.36 -14.52 -3.70
N PHE A 247 -17.85 -15.75 -3.57
CA PHE A 247 -16.71 -16.05 -2.71
C PHE A 247 -15.44 -15.31 -3.13
N ASN A 248 -15.08 -15.35 -4.42
CA ASN A 248 -13.91 -14.66 -4.96
C ASN A 248 -14.05 -13.13 -4.84
N ALA A 249 -15.25 -12.60 -5.07
CA ALA A 249 -15.58 -11.20 -4.90
C ALA A 249 -15.36 -10.73 -3.46
N ILE A 250 -15.88 -11.49 -2.47
CA ILE A 250 -15.67 -11.20 -1.04
C ILE A 250 -14.19 -11.34 -0.67
N SER A 251 -13.52 -12.41 -1.10
CA SER A 251 -12.10 -12.64 -0.83
C SER A 251 -11.24 -11.48 -1.34
N THR A 252 -11.48 -11.05 -2.57
CA THR A 252 -10.76 -9.93 -3.21
C THR A 252 -11.05 -8.61 -2.50
N ALA A 253 -12.32 -8.36 -2.14
CA ALA A 253 -12.71 -7.19 -1.37
C ALA A 253 -12.00 -7.10 -0.02
N VAL A 254 -11.95 -8.22 0.72
CA VAL A 254 -11.25 -8.29 2.01
C VAL A 254 -9.75 -8.07 1.82
N GLN A 255 -9.15 -8.64 0.78
CA GLN A 255 -7.73 -8.47 0.46
C GLN A 255 -7.38 -6.99 0.22
N TRP A 256 -8.16 -6.27 -0.58
CA TRP A 256 -7.92 -4.84 -0.83
C TRP A 256 -8.12 -3.98 0.42
N CYS A 257 -9.14 -4.28 1.22
CA CYS A 257 -9.36 -3.61 2.50
C CYS A 257 -8.16 -3.82 3.45
N ALA A 258 -7.66 -5.05 3.55
CA ALA A 258 -6.50 -5.39 4.35
C ALA A 258 -5.27 -4.59 3.90
N GLN A 259 -4.97 -4.59 2.59
CA GLN A 259 -3.82 -3.86 2.05
C GLN A 259 -3.85 -2.37 2.35
N MET A 260 -5.02 -1.73 2.26
CA MET A 260 -5.19 -0.31 2.56
C MET A 260 -5.02 -0.01 4.06
N LEU A 261 -5.57 -0.87 4.92
CA LEU A 261 -5.47 -0.71 6.37
C LEU A 261 -4.06 -0.98 6.90
N THR A 262 -3.28 -1.85 6.24
CA THR A 262 -1.90 -2.15 6.63
C THR A 262 -0.87 -1.21 6.02
N TYR A 263 -1.23 -0.40 5.02
CA TYR A 263 -0.34 0.55 4.37
C TYR A 263 0.40 1.52 5.32
N PRO A 264 -0.25 2.12 6.34
CA PRO A 264 0.42 3.03 7.28
C PRO A 264 1.66 2.42 7.93
N LEU A 265 1.68 1.11 8.13
CA LEU A 265 2.82 0.43 8.74
C LEU A 265 4.14 0.73 8.02
N VAL A 266 4.13 0.62 6.68
CA VAL A 266 5.31 0.84 5.85
C VAL A 266 5.58 2.32 5.66
N ALA A 267 4.53 3.12 5.45
CA ALA A 267 4.65 4.57 5.24
C ALA A 267 5.28 5.27 6.46
N VAL A 268 4.89 4.90 7.69
CA VAL A 268 5.49 5.47 8.90
C VAL A 268 6.96 5.09 9.02
N ALA A 269 7.33 3.83 8.77
CA ALA A 269 8.73 3.41 8.81
C ALA A 269 9.62 4.18 7.83
N TYR A 270 9.15 4.37 6.59
CA TYR A 270 9.87 5.18 5.60
C TYR A 270 9.92 6.66 5.98
N MET A 271 8.86 7.21 6.58
CA MET A 271 8.89 8.57 7.09
C MET A 271 9.93 8.73 8.22
N MET A 272 9.99 7.80 9.17
CA MET A 272 10.99 7.80 10.24
C MET A 272 12.41 7.69 9.68
N LYS A 273 12.62 6.83 8.68
CA LYS A 273 13.91 6.69 7.99
C LYS A 273 14.28 7.98 7.25
N TYR A 274 13.34 8.60 6.57
CA TYR A 274 13.53 9.88 5.89
C TYR A 274 14.03 10.95 6.87
N PHE A 275 13.36 11.15 8.01
CA PHE A 275 13.82 12.13 9.00
C PHE A 275 15.19 11.78 9.59
N SER A 276 15.48 10.50 9.84
CA SER A 276 16.81 10.07 10.30
C SER A 276 17.90 10.47 9.31
N ARG A 277 17.66 10.21 8.02
CA ARG A 277 18.63 10.53 6.96
C ARG A 277 18.83 12.02 6.79
N VAL A 278 17.76 12.81 6.82
CA VAL A 278 17.86 14.27 6.77
C VAL A 278 18.68 14.81 7.94
N GLU A 279 18.48 14.30 9.16
CA GLU A 279 19.27 14.72 10.33
C GLU A 279 20.74 14.29 10.20
N GLU A 280 21.02 13.07 9.72
CA GLU A 280 22.38 12.56 9.53
C GLU A 280 23.16 13.33 8.45
N THR A 281 22.51 13.74 7.36
CA THR A 281 23.18 14.41 6.23
C THR A 281 23.21 15.93 6.35
N GLU A 282 22.20 16.54 6.96
CA GLU A 282 22.01 18.00 6.92
C GLU A 282 22.02 18.67 8.31
N GLY A 283 21.81 17.89 9.38
CA GLY A 283 21.82 18.37 10.77
C GLY A 283 20.78 19.45 11.06
N ILE A 284 19.65 19.44 10.34
CA ILE A 284 18.65 20.53 10.38
C ILE A 284 18.07 20.72 11.80
N GLY A 285 17.71 19.65 12.49
CA GLY A 285 17.16 19.73 13.85
C GLY A 285 18.19 20.21 14.88
N LEU A 286 19.48 19.95 14.66
CA LEU A 286 20.55 20.49 15.51
C LEU A 286 20.69 22.01 15.31
N LYS A 287 20.66 22.46 14.06
CA LYS A 287 20.73 23.89 13.71
C LYS A 287 19.54 24.68 14.26
N GLU A 288 18.34 24.14 14.16
CA GLU A 288 17.13 24.77 14.73
C GLU A 288 17.20 24.86 16.26
N LYS A 289 17.71 23.81 16.94
CA LYS A 289 17.90 23.85 18.40
C LYS A 289 18.90 24.94 18.81
N ILE A 290 20.02 25.05 18.09
CA ILE A 290 21.03 26.09 18.36
C ILE A 290 20.44 27.49 18.13
N ALA A 291 19.72 27.70 17.04
CA ALA A 291 19.06 28.98 16.75
C ALA A 291 18.00 29.36 17.81
N GLY A 292 17.32 28.36 18.40
CA GLY A 292 16.38 28.59 19.50
C GLY A 292 17.04 29.00 20.82
N PHE A 293 18.30 28.60 21.06
CA PHE A 293 19.07 29.07 22.22
C PHE A 293 19.61 30.49 22.05
N ASP A 294 19.91 30.92 20.83
CA ASP A 294 20.32 32.30 20.54
C ASP A 294 19.16 33.32 20.66
N GLN A 295 17.91 32.84 20.71
CA GLN A 295 16.70 33.66 20.82
C GLN A 295 16.08 33.68 22.23
N ALA A 296 16.66 32.93 23.19
CA ALA A 296 16.21 32.83 24.58
C ALA A 296 17.13 33.60 25.53
#